data_AF-A0A1G9C6U5-F1
#
_entry.id   AF-A0A1G9C6U5-F1
#
_cell.length_a   1.000
_cell.length_b   1.000
_cell.length_c   1.000
_cell.angle_alpha   90.00
_cell.angle_beta   90.00
_cell.angle_gamma   90.00
#
_symmetry.space_group_name_H-M   'P 1'
#
loop_
_entity.id
_entity.type
_entity.pdbx_description
1 polymer ?
#
loop_
_entity_poly.entity_id
_entity_poly.type
_entity_poly.pdbx_seq_one_letter_code
_entity_poly.pdbx_strand_id
1 'polypeptide(L)'
;MSQTHARLIHQYDAPSWVVTVVGALFGIVGVAYVYTHPVPMSLWAIEFALVSAPAALIVYGGYWVATRPLSRSDRWSVAVWGLVGGSVVGAVIAGYIVVERLVGGTVVEPGELLLLGVSSGMVVSLYASIVTERQHLATELGTVESERLANVPSEPLSEDALELAELALDTRSWNLLYVLSLAEKPLAVETLVDRVAIVERTDGTDVYIDAIHVRIPKLEEKGLVHYESDTEVVRPADRLERIVNAGDELSLVGRPLASALDA
;
A
#
# COMPACT_ATOMS: atom_id res chain seq x y z
N MET A 1 -45.79 6.23 9.65
CA MET A 1 -45.38 5.28 8.58
C MET A 1 -44.81 6.07 7.40
N SER A 2 -43.53 6.48 7.42
CA SER A 2 -42.80 6.93 6.21
C SER A 2 -41.30 7.18 6.45
N GLN A 3 -40.60 6.31 7.18
CA GLN A 3 -39.12 6.40 7.31
C GLN A 3 -38.39 5.08 6.97
N THR A 4 -39.12 4.02 6.61
CA THR A 4 -38.55 2.69 6.41
C THR A 4 -38.25 2.32 4.95
N HIS A 5 -38.34 3.25 3.99
CA HIS A 5 -38.02 2.99 2.58
C HIS A 5 -36.84 3.81 2.02
N ALA A 6 -36.21 4.67 2.83
CA ALA A 6 -35.14 5.56 2.36
C ALA A 6 -33.71 5.00 2.56
N ARG A 7 -33.55 3.73 2.96
CA ARG A 7 -32.23 3.15 3.32
C ARG A 7 -31.85 1.87 2.56
N LEU A 8 -32.43 1.66 1.38
CA LEU A 8 -32.12 0.51 0.52
C LEU A 8 -31.72 0.90 -0.91
N ILE A 9 -31.35 2.16 -1.13
CA ILE A 9 -30.52 2.51 -2.28
C ILE A 9 -29.08 2.39 -1.79
N HIS A 10 -28.58 1.16 -1.81
CA HIS A 10 -27.14 0.91 -1.89
C HIS A 10 -26.66 1.79 -3.05
N GLN A 11 -26.02 2.92 -2.75
CA GLN A 11 -25.48 3.80 -3.78
C GLN A 11 -24.61 2.93 -4.68
N TYR A 12 -25.07 2.75 -5.91
CA TYR A 12 -24.43 1.88 -6.88
C TYR A 12 -23.08 2.51 -7.20
N ASP A 13 -22.03 1.99 -6.59
CA ASP A 13 -20.69 2.50 -6.76
C ASP A 13 -20.12 2.00 -8.10
N ALA A 14 -20.56 2.66 -9.18
CA ALA A 14 -20.20 2.33 -10.55
C ALA A 14 -18.70 2.04 -10.77
N PRO A 15 -17.73 2.81 -10.24
CA PRO A 15 -16.30 2.53 -10.45
C PRO A 15 -15.86 1.16 -9.91
N SER A 16 -16.24 0.83 -8.68
CA SER A 16 -15.85 -0.44 -8.07
C SER A 16 -16.50 -1.63 -8.78
N TRP A 17 -17.74 -1.46 -9.25
CA TRP A 17 -18.44 -2.48 -10.04
C TRP A 17 -17.76 -2.73 -11.38
N VAL A 18 -17.31 -1.67 -12.08
CA VAL A 18 -16.57 -1.79 -13.35
C VAL A 18 -15.28 -2.58 -13.17
N VAL A 19 -14.46 -2.23 -12.17
CA VAL A 19 -13.20 -2.95 -11.90
C VAL A 19 -13.46 -4.41 -11.55
N THR A 20 -14.47 -4.67 -10.72
CA THR A 20 -14.85 -6.02 -10.29
C THR A 20 -15.30 -6.88 -11.48
N VAL A 21 -16.16 -6.34 -12.35
CA VAL A 21 -16.65 -7.06 -13.53
C VAL A 21 -15.52 -7.34 -14.51
N VAL A 22 -14.62 -6.39 -14.73
CA VAL A 22 -13.47 -6.59 -15.61
C VAL A 22 -12.56 -7.69 -15.06
N GLY A 23 -12.24 -7.66 -13.76
CA GLY A 23 -11.46 -8.72 -13.11
C GLY A 23 -12.13 -10.10 -13.22
N ALA A 24 -13.44 -10.17 -12.98
CA ALA A 24 -14.21 -11.41 -13.09
C ALA A 24 -14.23 -11.95 -14.53
N LEU A 25 -14.40 -11.07 -15.53
CA LEU A 25 -14.35 -11.46 -16.93
C LEU A 25 -12.98 -12.02 -17.32
N PHE A 26 -11.88 -11.38 -16.90
CA PHE A 26 -10.53 -11.91 -17.14
C PHE A 26 -10.34 -13.28 -16.49
N GLY A 27 -10.83 -13.47 -15.26
CA GLY A 27 -10.80 -14.77 -14.58
C GLY A 27 -11.56 -15.85 -15.35
N ILE A 28 -12.79 -15.55 -15.81
CA ILE A 28 -13.62 -16.49 -16.57
C ILE A 28 -12.95 -16.84 -17.90
N VAL A 29 -12.54 -15.83 -18.68
CA VAL A 29 -11.90 -16.02 -19.99
C VAL A 29 -10.60 -16.81 -19.84
N GLY A 30 -9.81 -16.48 -18.82
CA GLY A 30 -8.56 -17.14 -18.55
C GLY A 30 -8.71 -18.59 -18.10
N VAL A 31 -9.63 -18.89 -17.19
CA VAL A 31 -9.94 -20.28 -16.79
C VAL A 31 -10.48 -21.07 -17.97
N ALA A 32 -11.34 -20.47 -18.80
CA ALA A 32 -11.81 -21.11 -20.03
C ALA A 32 -10.66 -21.38 -21.00
N TYR A 33 -9.69 -20.46 -21.13
CA TYR A 33 -8.50 -20.65 -21.95
C TYR A 33 -7.70 -21.88 -21.50
N VAL A 34 -7.33 -21.95 -20.22
CA VAL A 34 -6.57 -23.08 -19.62
C VAL A 34 -7.32 -24.41 -19.79
N TYR A 35 -8.66 -24.38 -19.75
CA TYR A 35 -9.47 -25.58 -19.96
C TYR A 35 -9.49 -26.03 -21.43
N THR A 36 -9.44 -25.09 -22.38
CA THR A 36 -9.44 -25.37 -23.82
C THR A 36 -8.05 -25.71 -24.39
N HIS A 37 -6.97 -25.35 -23.69
CA HIS A 37 -5.58 -25.62 -24.08
C HIS A 37 -4.87 -26.44 -22.99
N PRO A 38 -5.18 -27.75 -22.85
CA PRO A 38 -4.66 -28.55 -21.76
C PRO A 38 -3.16 -28.83 -21.91
N VAL A 39 -2.39 -28.35 -20.94
CA VAL A 39 -0.97 -28.66 -20.77
C VAL A 39 -0.74 -29.90 -19.89
N PRO A 40 0.49 -30.44 -19.81
CA PRO A 40 0.80 -31.54 -18.88
C PRO A 40 0.36 -31.21 -17.46
N MET A 41 -0.18 -32.20 -16.74
CA MET A 41 -0.85 -31.99 -15.45
C MET A 41 0.05 -31.36 -14.37
N SER A 42 1.38 -31.50 -14.51
CA SER A 42 2.37 -30.84 -13.66
C SER A 42 2.41 -29.31 -13.83
N LEU A 43 2.05 -28.78 -15.00
CA LEU A 43 2.06 -27.35 -15.32
C LEU A 43 0.67 -26.71 -15.22
N TRP A 44 -0.39 -27.52 -15.31
CA TRP A 44 -1.77 -27.05 -15.27
C TRP A 44 -2.09 -26.20 -14.03
N ALA A 45 -1.59 -26.60 -12.86
CA ALA A 45 -1.78 -25.84 -11.63
C ALA A 45 -1.09 -24.46 -11.67
N ILE A 46 0.06 -24.36 -12.34
CA ILE A 46 0.83 -23.11 -12.47
C ILE A 46 0.10 -22.16 -13.41
N GLU A 47 -0.33 -22.62 -14.58
CA GLU A 47 -1.10 -21.80 -15.53
C GLU A 47 -2.42 -21.34 -14.95
N PHE A 48 -3.15 -22.25 -14.29
CA PHE A 48 -4.38 -21.91 -13.60
C PHE A 48 -4.14 -20.82 -12.54
N ALA A 49 -3.06 -20.93 -11.75
CA ALA A 49 -2.70 -19.93 -10.75
C ALA A 49 -2.27 -18.59 -11.38
N LEU A 50 -1.47 -18.61 -12.45
CA LEU A 50 -1.00 -17.42 -13.16
C LEU A 50 -2.14 -16.60 -13.76
N VAL A 51 -3.23 -17.27 -14.13
CA VAL A 51 -4.40 -16.62 -14.73
C VAL A 51 -5.41 -16.21 -13.66
N SER A 52 -5.65 -17.07 -12.67
CA SER A 52 -6.67 -16.82 -11.64
C SER A 52 -6.22 -15.81 -10.58
N ALA A 53 -4.93 -15.78 -10.22
CA ALA A 53 -4.43 -14.91 -9.16
C ALA A 53 -4.51 -13.41 -9.54
N PRO A 54 -4.07 -12.96 -10.73
CA PRO A 54 -4.25 -11.57 -11.15
C PRO A 54 -5.72 -11.16 -11.25
N ALA A 55 -6.58 -12.03 -11.78
CA ALA A 55 -8.02 -11.78 -11.85
C ALA A 55 -8.64 -11.60 -10.45
N ALA A 56 -8.28 -12.46 -9.50
CA ALA A 56 -8.72 -12.34 -8.12
C ALA A 56 -8.21 -11.05 -7.45
N LEU A 57 -6.97 -10.62 -7.74
CA LEU A 57 -6.43 -9.35 -7.25
C LEU A 57 -7.19 -8.14 -7.81
N ILE A 58 -7.59 -8.16 -9.09
CA ILE A 58 -8.39 -7.08 -9.69
C ILE A 58 -9.79 -7.03 -9.04
N VAL A 59 -10.43 -8.18 -8.83
CA VAL A 59 -11.72 -8.28 -8.13
C VAL A 59 -11.61 -7.74 -6.71
N TYR A 60 -10.58 -8.15 -5.97
CA TYR A 60 -10.30 -7.64 -4.64
C TYR A 60 -10.02 -6.14 -4.65
N GLY A 61 -9.31 -5.63 -5.66
CA GLY A 61 -9.10 -4.20 -5.87
C GLY A 61 -10.41 -3.43 -6.03
N GLY A 62 -11.35 -3.96 -6.82
CA GLY A 62 -12.70 -3.40 -6.94
C GLY A 62 -13.45 -3.37 -5.60
N TYR A 63 -13.43 -4.47 -4.85
CA TYR A 63 -14.00 -4.53 -3.49
C TYR A 63 -13.34 -3.54 -2.53
N TRP A 64 -12.01 -3.40 -2.59
CA TRP A 64 -11.27 -2.45 -1.76
C TRP A 64 -11.68 -1.01 -2.07
N VAL A 65 -11.83 -0.65 -3.35
CA VAL A 65 -12.34 0.67 -3.76
C VAL A 65 -13.77 0.91 -3.26
N ALA A 66 -14.63 -0.12 -3.27
CA ALA A 66 -16.01 -0.01 -2.80
C ALA A 66 -16.12 0.26 -1.29
N THR A 67 -15.23 -0.35 -0.51
CA THR A 67 -15.31 -0.38 0.97
C THR A 67 -14.59 0.78 1.64
N ARG A 68 -13.84 1.60 0.89
CA ARG A 68 -13.11 2.75 1.42
C ARG A 68 -13.90 4.04 1.28
N PRO A 69 -13.78 4.97 2.25
CA PRO A 69 -14.40 6.30 2.18
C PRO A 69 -13.63 7.20 1.21
N LEU A 70 -13.59 6.83 -0.06
CA LEU A 70 -13.00 7.64 -1.15
C LEU A 70 -14.07 8.53 -1.78
N SER A 71 -13.67 9.73 -2.22
CA SER A 71 -14.57 10.57 -3.02
C SER A 71 -14.91 9.87 -4.34
N ARG A 72 -16.04 10.23 -4.94
CA ARG A 72 -16.46 9.62 -6.22
C ARG A 72 -15.44 9.86 -7.34
N SER A 73 -14.74 11.00 -7.31
CA SER A 73 -13.70 11.35 -8.27
C SER A 73 -12.51 10.40 -8.15
N ASP A 74 -12.06 10.15 -6.92
CA ASP A 74 -10.86 9.35 -6.65
C ASP A 74 -11.09 7.88 -6.98
N ARG A 75 -12.29 7.35 -6.66
CA ARG A 75 -12.69 6.01 -7.08
C ARG A 75 -12.64 5.85 -8.60
N TRP A 76 -13.07 6.87 -9.35
CA TRP A 76 -13.03 6.85 -10.81
C TRP A 76 -11.60 6.98 -11.33
N SER A 77 -10.78 7.81 -10.71
CA SER A 77 -9.34 7.93 -11.01
C SER A 77 -8.64 6.58 -10.86
N VAL A 78 -8.82 5.91 -9.73
CA VAL A 78 -8.24 4.57 -9.46
C VAL A 78 -8.72 3.55 -10.50
N ALA A 79 -10.01 3.53 -10.83
CA ALA A 79 -10.56 2.63 -11.84
C ALA A 79 -9.98 2.89 -13.24
N VAL A 80 -9.91 4.16 -13.66
CA VAL A 80 -9.38 4.57 -14.96
C VAL A 80 -7.90 4.21 -15.07
N TRP A 81 -7.09 4.53 -14.06
CA TRP A 81 -5.66 4.21 -14.08
C TRP A 81 -5.39 2.71 -14.09
N GLY A 82 -6.19 1.93 -13.36
CA GLY A 82 -6.15 0.46 -13.45
C GLY A 82 -6.42 -0.04 -14.88
N LEU A 83 -7.45 0.49 -15.56
CA LEU A 83 -7.79 0.11 -16.93
C LEU A 83 -6.74 0.58 -17.96
N VAL A 84 -6.19 1.79 -17.78
CA VAL A 84 -5.13 2.33 -18.64
C VAL A 84 -3.88 1.46 -18.53
N GLY A 85 -3.48 1.06 -17.33
CA GLY A 85 -2.35 0.15 -17.10
C GLY A 85 -2.46 -1.16 -17.88
N GLY A 86 -3.60 -1.83 -17.74
CA GLY A 86 -3.88 -3.06 -18.49
C GLY A 86 -3.86 -2.85 -20.00
N SER A 87 -4.46 -1.75 -20.47
CA SER A 87 -4.53 -1.43 -21.90
C SER A 87 -3.15 -1.18 -22.51
N VAL A 88 -2.26 -0.47 -21.81
CA VAL A 88 -0.90 -0.19 -22.26
C VAL A 88 -0.10 -1.48 -22.40
N VAL A 89 -0.07 -2.31 -21.36
CA VAL A 89 0.69 -3.58 -21.40
C VAL A 89 0.11 -4.53 -22.47
N GLY A 90 -1.22 -4.58 -22.59
CA GLY A 90 -1.89 -5.34 -23.64
C GLY A 90 -1.51 -4.90 -25.05
N ALA A 91 -1.48 -3.58 -25.31
CA ALA A 91 -1.11 -3.03 -26.61
C ALA A 91 0.35 -3.36 -26.97
N VAL A 92 1.27 -3.30 -26.00
CA VAL A 92 2.68 -3.65 -26.21
C VAL A 92 2.83 -5.12 -26.60
N ILE A 93 2.17 -6.02 -25.89
CA ILE A 93 2.24 -7.46 -26.17
C ILE A 93 1.54 -7.79 -27.49
N ALA A 94 0.40 -7.17 -27.80
CA ALA A 94 -0.27 -7.32 -29.08
C ALA A 94 0.64 -6.87 -30.24
N GLY A 95 1.32 -5.74 -30.09
CA GLY A 95 2.31 -5.25 -31.06
C GLY A 95 3.46 -6.23 -31.26
N TYR A 96 4.01 -6.78 -30.17
CA TYR A 96 5.05 -7.82 -30.22
C TYR A 96 4.58 -9.06 -31.00
N ILE A 97 3.38 -9.56 -30.70
CA ILE A 97 2.79 -10.71 -31.40
C ILE A 97 2.64 -10.44 -32.90
N VAL A 98 2.16 -9.24 -33.27
CA VAL A 98 1.99 -8.86 -34.69
C VAL A 98 3.36 -8.82 -35.40
N VAL A 99 4.38 -8.24 -34.78
CA VAL A 99 5.73 -8.17 -35.36
C VAL A 99 6.31 -9.57 -35.56
N GLU A 100 6.24 -10.44 -34.55
CA GLU A 100 6.73 -11.81 -34.69
C GLU A 100 6.02 -12.58 -35.80
N ARG A 101 4.69 -12.43 -35.91
CA ARG A 101 3.91 -13.07 -36.97
C ARG A 101 4.31 -12.60 -38.37
N LEU A 102 4.65 -11.33 -38.54
CA LEU A 102 5.10 -10.77 -39.82
C LEU A 102 6.53 -11.20 -40.18
N VAL A 103 7.39 -11.38 -39.18
CA VAL A 103 8.80 -11.78 -39.35
C VAL A 103 8.96 -13.30 -39.49
N GLY A 104 7.90 -14.07 -39.26
CA GLY A 104 7.92 -15.54 -39.33
C GLY A 104 8.47 -16.20 -38.06
N GLY A 105 8.45 -15.48 -36.94
CA GLY A 105 8.79 -16.01 -35.62
C GLY A 105 7.70 -16.95 -35.07
N THR A 106 8.09 -17.86 -34.19
CA THR A 106 7.17 -18.71 -33.44
C THR A 106 6.92 -18.11 -32.06
N VAL A 107 5.83 -17.36 -31.92
CA VAL A 107 5.37 -16.90 -30.60
C VAL A 107 4.85 -18.09 -29.81
N VAL A 108 5.36 -18.28 -28.59
CA VAL A 108 4.78 -19.19 -27.60
C VAL A 108 3.41 -18.61 -27.19
N GLU A 109 2.35 -19.27 -27.63
CA GLU A 109 0.95 -19.08 -27.22
C GLU A 109 0.50 -17.61 -26.97
N PRO A 110 0.18 -16.86 -28.04
CA PRO A 110 -0.08 -15.42 -27.95
C PRO A 110 -1.28 -15.03 -27.08
N GLY A 111 -2.22 -15.95 -26.84
CA GLY A 111 -3.38 -15.71 -25.99
C GLY A 111 -3.02 -15.57 -24.51
N GLU A 112 -2.15 -16.45 -24.00
CA GLU A 112 -1.72 -16.42 -22.61
C GLU A 112 -0.89 -15.18 -22.29
N LEU A 113 0.05 -14.84 -23.17
CA LEU A 113 0.88 -13.66 -23.02
C LEU A 113 0.04 -12.38 -22.95
N LEU A 114 -1.01 -12.28 -23.78
CA LEU A 114 -1.93 -11.15 -23.74
C LEU A 114 -2.73 -11.10 -22.44
N LEU A 115 -3.31 -12.23 -22.00
CA LEU A 115 -4.07 -12.30 -20.76
C LEU A 115 -3.22 -11.96 -19.53
N LEU A 116 -2.02 -12.54 -19.44
CA LEU A 116 -1.09 -12.32 -18.34
C LEU A 116 -0.55 -10.89 -18.34
N GLY A 117 -0.26 -10.35 -19.53
CA GLY A 117 0.19 -8.98 -19.69
C GLY A 117 -0.85 -7.95 -19.28
N VAL A 118 -2.06 -8.06 -19.83
CA VAL A 118 -3.15 -7.12 -19.49
C VAL A 118 -3.47 -7.20 -18.00
N SER A 119 -3.58 -8.40 -17.44
CA SER A 119 -3.92 -8.56 -16.02
C SER A 119 -2.81 -8.05 -15.08
N SER A 120 -1.53 -8.31 -15.39
CA SER A 120 -0.41 -7.77 -14.60
C SER A 120 -0.33 -6.24 -14.69
N GLY A 121 -0.54 -5.65 -15.87
CA GLY A 121 -0.62 -4.21 -16.06
C GLY A 121 -1.75 -3.58 -15.24
N MET A 122 -2.93 -4.21 -15.21
CA MET A 122 -4.04 -3.74 -14.37
C MET A 122 -3.70 -3.79 -12.89
N VAL A 123 -3.11 -4.89 -12.40
CA VAL A 123 -2.75 -5.05 -10.99
C VAL A 123 -1.73 -4.00 -10.56
N VAL A 124 -0.66 -3.81 -11.34
CA VAL A 124 0.39 -2.84 -11.02
C VAL A 124 -0.15 -1.42 -11.00
N SER A 125 -0.93 -1.02 -12.01
CA SER A 125 -1.48 0.33 -12.06
C SER A 125 -2.54 0.57 -11.00
N LEU A 126 -3.39 -0.41 -10.69
CA LEU A 126 -4.36 -0.30 -9.61
C LEU A 126 -3.65 -0.17 -8.25
N TYR A 127 -2.60 -0.95 -8.01
CA TYR A 127 -1.77 -0.82 -6.81
C TYR A 127 -1.13 0.57 -6.72
N ALA A 128 -0.50 1.04 -7.80
CA ALA A 128 0.13 2.35 -7.85
C ALA A 128 -0.88 3.47 -7.55
N SER A 129 -2.06 3.44 -8.18
CA SER A 129 -3.11 4.42 -7.92
C SER A 129 -3.60 4.40 -6.48
N ILE A 130 -3.73 3.21 -5.88
CA ILE A 130 -4.09 3.08 -4.47
C ILE A 130 -3.02 3.71 -3.57
N VAL A 131 -1.73 3.50 -3.87
CA VAL A 131 -0.62 4.06 -3.09
C VAL A 131 -0.56 5.58 -3.27
N THR A 132 -0.70 6.09 -4.49
CA THR A 132 -0.73 7.53 -4.77
C THR A 132 -1.90 8.21 -4.07
N GLU A 133 -3.08 7.59 -4.07
CA GLU A 133 -4.25 8.13 -3.38
C GLU A 133 -4.03 8.17 -1.86
N ARG A 134 -3.41 7.14 -1.28
CA ARG A 134 -3.04 7.15 0.15
C ARG A 134 -2.06 8.25 0.48
N GLN A 135 -1.09 8.52 -0.40
CA GLN A 135 -0.13 9.60 -0.21
C GLN A 135 -0.80 10.97 -0.35
N HIS A 136 -1.73 11.12 -1.30
CA HIS A 136 -2.47 12.36 -1.49
C HIS A 136 -3.36 12.66 -0.28
N LEU A 137 -4.13 11.67 0.18
CA LEU A 137 -4.93 11.79 1.40
C LEU A 137 -4.09 12.04 2.64
N ALA A 138 -2.92 11.40 2.80
CA ALA A 138 -2.01 11.69 3.91
C ALA A 138 -1.49 13.13 3.88
N THR A 139 -1.25 13.67 2.67
CA THR A 139 -0.78 15.04 2.47
C THR A 139 -1.90 16.05 2.71
N GLU A 140 -3.11 15.80 2.17
CA GLU A 140 -4.29 16.64 2.36
C GLU A 140 -4.78 16.61 3.81
N LEU A 141 -4.79 15.46 4.47
CA LEU A 141 -5.06 15.38 5.91
C LEU A 141 -4.00 16.16 6.67
N GLY A 142 -2.71 16.00 6.36
CA GLY A 142 -1.65 16.79 6.99
C GLY A 142 -1.81 18.32 6.82
N THR A 143 -2.26 18.80 5.65
CA THR A 143 -2.46 20.24 5.39
C THR A 143 -3.75 20.76 5.98
N VAL A 144 -4.89 20.07 5.79
CA VAL A 144 -6.20 20.46 6.33
C VAL A 144 -6.21 20.39 7.86
N GLU A 145 -5.54 19.40 8.45
CA GLU A 145 -5.40 19.27 9.90
C GLU A 145 -4.50 20.36 10.45
N SER A 146 -3.42 20.75 9.76
CA SER A 146 -2.61 21.92 10.15
C SER A 146 -3.40 23.24 10.14
N GLU A 147 -4.30 23.43 9.18
CA GLU A 147 -5.12 24.64 9.02
C GLU A 147 -6.34 24.67 9.98
N ARG A 148 -6.90 23.50 10.31
CA ARG A 148 -7.94 23.35 11.35
C ARG A 148 -7.37 23.46 12.77
N LEU A 149 -6.21 22.84 13.05
CA LEU A 149 -5.53 22.94 14.35
C LEU A 149 -5.07 24.37 14.65
N ALA A 150 -4.81 25.19 13.62
CA ALA A 150 -4.55 26.63 13.79
C ALA A 150 -5.77 27.43 14.31
N ASN A 151 -6.99 26.89 14.22
CA ASN A 151 -8.24 27.60 14.54
C ASN A 151 -9.12 26.95 15.63
N VAL A 152 -8.74 25.77 16.14
CA VAL A 152 -9.44 25.14 17.27
C VAL A 152 -8.67 25.45 18.56
N PRO A 153 -9.28 26.09 19.57
CA PRO A 153 -8.70 26.13 20.92
C PRO A 153 -8.80 24.72 21.50
N SER A 154 -7.85 23.88 21.12
CA SER A 154 -7.61 22.57 21.68
C SER A 154 -6.54 22.74 22.75
N GLU A 155 -6.68 22.03 23.87
CA GLU A 155 -5.53 21.80 24.73
C GLU A 155 -4.42 21.25 23.81
N PRO A 156 -3.25 21.91 23.78
CA PRO A 156 -2.20 21.54 22.83
C PRO A 156 -1.87 20.06 23.03
N LEU A 157 -1.80 19.31 21.94
CA LEU A 157 -1.27 17.95 21.95
C LEU A 157 0.01 17.93 22.78
N SER A 158 0.19 16.87 23.57
CA SER A 158 1.43 16.70 24.29
C SER A 158 2.60 16.74 23.29
N GLU A 159 3.73 17.31 23.72
CA GLU A 159 4.94 17.39 22.89
C GLU A 159 5.33 16.01 22.34
N ASP A 160 5.09 14.96 23.14
CA ASP A 160 5.31 13.56 22.80
C ASP A 160 4.35 13.04 21.69
N ALA A 161 3.09 13.50 21.66
CA ALA A 161 2.14 13.15 20.59
C ALA A 161 2.47 13.84 19.25
N LEU A 162 2.92 15.10 19.29
CA LEU A 162 3.39 15.80 18.09
C LEU A 162 4.66 15.14 17.53
N GLU A 163 5.58 14.76 18.42
CA GLU A 163 6.79 14.05 18.04
C GLU A 163 6.47 12.68 17.44
N LEU A 164 5.53 11.93 18.02
CA LEU A 164 5.04 10.67 17.44
C LEU A 164 4.49 10.87 16.02
N ALA A 165 3.71 11.92 15.79
CA ALA A 165 3.13 12.23 14.49
C ALA A 165 4.22 12.56 13.44
N GLU A 166 5.25 13.33 13.81
CA GLU A 166 6.40 13.61 12.93
C GLU A 166 7.15 12.31 12.60
N LEU A 167 7.36 11.43 13.59
CA LEU A 167 8.03 10.15 13.41
C LEU A 167 7.25 9.17 12.54
N ALA A 168 5.91 9.17 12.62
CA ALA A 168 5.06 8.32 11.79
C ALA A 168 5.17 8.66 10.29
N LEU A 169 5.52 9.91 9.95
CA LEU A 169 5.77 10.33 8.55
C LEU A 169 7.14 9.87 8.04
N ASP A 170 8.09 9.61 8.94
CA ASP A 170 9.43 9.13 8.62
C ASP A 170 9.50 7.60 8.71
N THR A 171 9.12 6.94 7.62
CA THR A 171 8.91 5.47 7.56
C THR A 171 10.11 4.67 8.08
N ARG A 172 11.33 5.11 7.80
CA ARG A 172 12.54 4.38 8.22
C ARG A 172 12.88 4.59 9.70
N SER A 173 12.74 5.81 10.22
CA SER A 173 12.86 6.06 11.66
C SER A 173 11.82 5.27 12.45
N TRP A 174 10.60 5.18 11.93
CA TRP A 174 9.55 4.35 12.50
C TRP A 174 9.92 2.87 12.50
N ASN A 175 10.43 2.33 11.41
CA ASN A 175 10.87 0.94 11.32
C ASN A 175 12.01 0.63 12.31
N LEU A 176 12.98 1.54 12.45
CA LEU A 176 14.07 1.41 13.43
C LEU A 176 13.52 1.30 14.85
N LEU A 177 12.65 2.24 15.25
CA LEU A 177 12.04 2.22 16.58
C LEU A 177 11.14 1.00 16.79
N TYR A 178 10.41 0.57 15.76
CA TYR A 178 9.58 -0.62 15.83
C TYR A 178 10.44 -1.86 16.10
N VAL A 179 11.51 -2.09 15.34
CA VAL A 179 12.42 -3.22 15.56
C VAL A 179 13.07 -3.14 16.94
N LEU A 180 13.44 -1.94 17.38
CA LEU A 180 14.03 -1.70 18.70
C LEU A 180 13.05 -2.00 19.83
N SER A 181 11.78 -1.60 19.68
CA SER A 181 10.72 -1.81 20.68
C SER A 181 10.36 -3.28 20.88
N LEU A 182 10.55 -4.10 19.85
CA LEU A 182 10.33 -5.55 19.91
C LEU A 182 11.52 -6.30 20.52
N ALA A 183 12.65 -5.64 20.74
CA ALA A 183 13.85 -6.27 21.26
C ALA A 183 13.85 -6.25 22.79
N GLU A 184 13.90 -7.43 23.42
CA GLU A 184 14.03 -7.56 24.88
C GLU A 184 15.40 -7.09 25.40
N LYS A 185 16.38 -6.93 24.51
CA LYS A 185 17.76 -6.56 24.83
C LYS A 185 18.26 -5.49 23.86
N PRO A 186 19.25 -4.67 24.27
CA PRO A 186 19.94 -3.77 23.37
C PRO A 186 20.41 -4.50 22.11
N LEU A 187 20.22 -3.88 20.95
CA LEU A 187 20.58 -4.46 19.65
C LEU A 187 21.87 -3.83 19.14
N ALA A 188 22.77 -4.64 18.59
CA ALA A 188 23.84 -4.15 17.76
C ALA A 188 23.25 -3.47 16.50
N VAL A 189 23.87 -2.37 16.04
CA VAL A 189 23.41 -1.62 14.87
C VAL A 189 23.30 -2.55 13.65
N GLU A 190 24.25 -3.45 13.45
CA GLU A 190 24.22 -4.42 12.35
C GLU A 190 22.94 -5.28 12.37
N THR A 191 22.56 -5.81 13.53
CA THR A 191 21.33 -6.61 13.67
C THR A 191 20.07 -5.77 13.48
N LEU A 192 20.09 -4.51 13.94
CA LEU A 192 19.00 -3.57 13.76
C LEU A 192 18.81 -3.25 12.27
N VAL A 193 19.90 -2.95 11.56
CA VAL A 193 19.96 -2.65 10.13
C VAL A 193 19.48 -3.83 9.30
N ASP A 194 19.97 -5.04 9.57
CA ASP A 194 19.55 -6.25 8.86
C ASP A 194 18.04 -6.48 8.94
N ARG A 195 17.47 -6.30 10.12
CA ARG A 195 16.02 -6.44 10.33
C ARG A 195 15.23 -5.37 9.59
N VAL A 196 15.70 -4.12 9.59
CA VAL A 196 15.04 -3.03 8.85
C VAL A 196 15.18 -3.24 7.34
N ALA A 197 16.33 -3.67 6.85
CA ALA A 197 16.54 -3.97 5.43
C ALA A 197 15.61 -5.08 4.93
N ILE A 198 15.35 -6.11 5.75
CA ILE A 198 14.35 -7.15 5.44
C ILE A 198 12.94 -6.57 5.34
N VAL A 199 12.55 -5.69 6.27
CA VAL A 199 11.22 -5.04 6.29
C VAL A 199 11.04 -4.13 5.07
N GLU A 200 12.06 -3.34 4.73
CA GLU A 200 12.05 -2.39 3.62
C GLU A 200 12.31 -3.04 2.25
N ARG A 201 12.81 -4.29 2.23
CA ARG A 201 13.27 -5.00 1.01
C ARG A 201 14.31 -4.19 0.23
N THR A 202 15.27 -3.64 0.95
CA THR A 202 16.34 -2.78 0.41
C THR A 202 17.72 -3.34 0.77
N ASP A 203 18.78 -2.75 0.21
CA ASP A 203 20.15 -3.11 0.56
C ASP A 203 20.51 -2.72 2.00
N GLY A 204 21.20 -3.62 2.71
CA GLY A 204 21.61 -3.41 4.09
C GLY A 204 22.63 -2.27 4.24
N THR A 205 23.49 -2.07 3.23
CA THR A 205 24.50 -0.99 3.25
C THR A 205 23.86 0.39 3.26
N ASP A 206 22.83 0.60 2.44
CA ASP A 206 22.10 1.87 2.37
C ASP A 206 21.39 2.19 3.69
N VAL A 207 20.79 1.16 4.31
CA VAL A 207 20.14 1.30 5.63
C VAL A 207 21.18 1.56 6.70
N TYR A 208 22.35 0.91 6.66
CA TYR A 208 23.43 1.13 7.61
C TYR A 208 23.92 2.58 7.60
N ILE A 209 24.25 3.10 6.41
CA ILE A 209 24.77 4.45 6.24
C ILE A 209 23.74 5.48 6.73
N ASP A 210 22.48 5.33 6.34
CA ASP A 210 21.41 6.25 6.77
C ASP A 210 21.12 6.13 8.28
N ALA A 211 21.13 4.91 8.82
CA ALA A 211 20.90 4.68 10.25
C ALA A 211 22.00 5.34 11.10
N ILE A 212 23.27 5.07 10.83
CA ILE A 212 24.41 5.58 11.62
C ILE A 212 24.56 7.09 11.49
N HIS A 213 24.43 7.65 10.29
CA HIS A 213 24.80 9.04 10.06
C HIS A 213 23.63 10.02 10.18
N VAL A 214 22.39 9.55 10.04
CA VAL A 214 21.21 10.43 9.98
C VAL A 214 20.21 10.07 11.06
N ARG A 215 19.73 8.83 11.07
CA ARG A 215 18.53 8.47 11.85
C ARG A 215 18.84 8.25 13.33
N ILE A 216 19.82 7.41 13.67
CA ILE A 216 20.17 7.13 15.07
C ILE A 216 20.58 8.41 15.81
N PRO A 217 21.44 9.29 15.26
CA PRO A 217 21.74 10.57 15.90
C PRO A 217 20.51 11.46 16.10
N LYS A 218 19.63 11.55 15.10
CA LYS A 218 18.38 12.31 15.21
C LYS A 218 17.45 11.73 16.28
N LEU A 219 17.35 10.40 16.37
CA LEU A 219 16.53 9.71 17.39
C LEU A 219 17.12 9.85 18.79
N GLU A 220 18.45 9.90 18.91
CA GLU A 220 19.16 10.12 20.18
C GLU A 220 19.02 11.57 20.65
N GLU A 221 19.13 12.55 19.75
CA GLU A 221 18.86 13.97 20.06
C GLU A 221 17.43 14.17 20.60
N LYS A 222 16.48 13.42 20.05
CA LYS A 222 15.08 13.38 20.51
C LYS A 222 14.89 12.55 21.78
N GLY A 223 15.94 11.92 22.32
CA GLY A 223 15.92 11.10 23.52
C GLY A 223 15.09 9.82 23.39
N LEU A 224 14.91 9.30 22.17
CA LEU A 224 14.12 8.09 21.89
C LEU A 224 14.96 6.82 21.94
N VAL A 225 16.24 6.96 21.65
CA VAL A 225 17.22 5.89 21.73
C VAL A 225 18.46 6.40 22.44
N HIS A 226 19.23 5.48 23.01
CA HIS A 226 20.61 5.74 23.39
C HIS A 226 21.52 4.91 22.50
N TYR A 227 22.53 5.58 21.92
CA TYR A 227 23.50 4.97 21.05
C TYR A 227 24.88 4.94 21.72
N GLU A 228 25.43 3.74 21.87
CA GLU A 228 26.77 3.54 22.42
C GLU A 228 27.75 3.32 21.29
N SER A 229 28.48 4.37 20.90
CA SER A 229 29.41 4.34 19.76
C SER A 229 30.55 3.33 19.90
N ASP A 230 30.96 3.03 21.13
CA ASP A 230 32.09 2.13 21.38
C ASP A 230 31.74 0.66 21.12
N THR A 231 30.47 0.31 21.29
CA THR A 231 29.94 -1.05 21.12
C THR A 231 29.01 -1.18 19.92
N GLU A 232 28.68 -0.07 19.27
CA GLU A 232 27.67 0.06 18.23
C GLU A 232 26.33 -0.57 18.65
N VAL A 233 25.92 -0.30 19.89
CA VAL A 233 24.66 -0.82 20.45
C VAL A 233 23.65 0.31 20.57
N VAL A 234 22.42 0.04 20.13
CA VAL A 234 21.27 0.92 20.28
C VAL A 234 20.32 0.31 21.31
N ARG A 235 19.86 1.12 22.26
CA ARG A 235 18.84 0.75 23.24
C ARG A 235 17.69 1.76 23.26
N PRO A 236 16.46 1.32 23.52
CA PRO A 236 15.35 2.25 23.69
C PRO A 236 15.60 3.13 24.92
N ALA A 237 15.26 4.40 24.82
CA ALA A 237 15.29 5.33 25.94
C ALA A 237 13.90 5.43 26.58
N ASP A 238 13.84 5.89 27.83
CA ASP A 238 12.59 5.98 28.62
C ASP A 238 11.50 6.85 27.95
N ARG A 239 11.91 7.82 27.10
CA ARG A 239 10.98 8.65 26.35
C ARG A 239 10.23 7.88 25.26
N LEU A 240 10.82 6.82 24.70
CA LEU A 240 10.17 6.01 23.66
C LEU A 240 8.87 5.40 24.18
N GLU A 241 8.88 4.87 25.40
CA GLU A 241 7.68 4.29 26.02
C GLU A 241 6.59 5.35 26.24
N ARG A 242 6.98 6.57 26.66
CA ARG A 242 6.04 7.69 26.79
C ARG A 242 5.41 8.08 25.45
N ILE A 243 6.21 8.13 24.39
CA ILE A 243 5.75 8.47 23.04
C ILE A 243 4.84 7.38 22.48
N VAL A 244 5.19 6.09 22.64
CA VAL A 244 4.32 4.99 22.21
C VAL A 244 2.97 5.04 22.93
N ASN A 245 2.96 5.34 24.23
CA ASN A 245 1.74 5.51 25.00
C ASN A 245 0.95 6.79 24.62
N ALA A 246 1.62 7.85 24.15
CA ALA A 246 0.97 9.04 23.58
C ALA A 246 0.22 8.73 22.27
N GLY A 247 0.45 7.56 21.65
CA GLY A 247 -0.37 7.05 20.56
C GLY A 247 -1.85 6.89 20.93
N ASP A 248 -2.16 6.64 22.20
CA ASP A 248 -3.54 6.62 22.68
C ASP A 248 -4.18 8.01 22.62
N GLU A 249 -3.44 9.09 22.88
CA GLU A 249 -3.92 10.48 22.74
C GLU A 249 -4.23 10.80 21.28
N LEU A 250 -3.33 10.43 20.35
CA LEU A 250 -3.59 10.57 18.90
C LEU A 250 -4.81 9.74 18.47
N SER A 251 -4.98 8.54 19.01
CA SER A 251 -6.16 7.71 18.72
C SER A 251 -7.46 8.32 19.25
N LEU A 252 -7.40 9.00 20.41
CA LEU A 252 -8.53 9.67 21.05
C LEU A 252 -8.92 10.95 20.31
N VAL A 253 -7.95 11.69 19.75
CA VAL A 253 -8.21 12.86 18.90
C VAL A 253 -8.70 12.44 17.50
N GLY A 254 -8.20 11.31 16.97
CA GLY A 254 -8.63 10.76 15.68
C GLY A 254 -10.07 10.22 15.66
N ARG A 255 -10.62 9.73 16.78
CA ARG A 255 -11.99 9.19 16.87
C ARG A 255 -13.09 10.23 16.61
N PRO A 256 -13.07 11.43 17.23
CA PRO A 256 -13.96 12.53 16.91
C PRO A 256 -13.87 12.96 15.44
N LEU A 257 -12.67 13.02 14.87
CA LEU A 257 -12.43 13.37 13.47
C LEU A 257 -13.08 12.37 12.50
N ALA A 258 -12.97 11.07 12.77
CA ALA A 258 -13.66 10.04 11.98
C ALA A 258 -15.20 10.18 12.08
N SER A 259 -15.73 10.47 13.26
CA SER A 259 -17.18 10.63 13.46
C SER A 259 -17.76 11.93 12.86
N ALA A 260 -16.96 12.99 12.75
CA ALA A 260 -17.36 14.25 12.14
C ALA A 260 -17.30 14.24 10.60
N LEU A 261 -16.57 13.29 10.02
CA LEU A 261 -16.56 13.02 8.58
C LEU A 261 -17.73 12.13 8.13
N ASP A 262 -18.38 11.43 9.07
CA ASP A 262 -19.56 10.59 8.83
C ASP A 262 -20.91 11.34 9.01
N ALA A 263 -20.89 12.63 9.40
CA ALA A 263 -22.07 13.48 9.63
C ALA A 263 -22.27 14.51 8.52
#